data_AF-A0A6P3Z950-F1
#
_entry.id   AF-A0A6P3Z950-F1
#
_cell.length_a   1.000
_cell.length_b   1.000
_cell.length_c   1.000
_cell.angle_alpha   90.00
_cell.angle_beta   90.00
_cell.angle_gamma   90.00
#
_symmetry.space_group_name_H-M   'P 1'
#
loop_
_entity.id
_entity.type
_entity.pdbx_description
1 polymer ?
#
loop_
_entity_poly.entity_id
_entity_poly.type
_entity_poly.pdbx_seq_one_letter_code
_entity_poly.pdbx_strand_id
1 'polypeptide(L)'
;MDALIKCFWWGAKASRSHYLAFKSWGSLCQPKKAGGLGFRKFKDINIALLTKLGWKLAKGEESLWTRLLKAKYLKNKTFFGCKFKAGNFYVWKSILCSKDLIQRGSCYKVGNDWSIDPRQDPWVMEVEGKVPKIKEGVDDSQVRHVANLLNPDTCIWDEAKL
;
A
#
# COMPACT_ATOMS: atom_id res chain seq x y z
N MET A 1 6.77 -5.65 -21.82
CA MET A 1 5.43 -5.02 -21.94
C MET A 1 5.49 -3.62 -22.51
N ASP A 2 6.18 -2.64 -21.89
CA ASP A 2 6.29 -1.28 -22.49
C ASP A 2 6.84 -1.30 -23.93
N ALA A 3 7.77 -2.20 -24.24
CA ALA A 3 8.28 -2.38 -25.61
C ALA A 3 7.18 -2.74 -26.63
N LEU A 4 6.23 -3.61 -26.27
CA LEU A 4 5.12 -4.00 -27.14
C LEU A 4 4.18 -2.82 -27.42
N ILE A 5 3.89 -2.04 -26.39
CA ILE A 5 3.03 -0.84 -26.53
C ILE A 5 3.74 0.21 -27.39
N LYS A 6 5.05 0.42 -27.19
CA LYS A 6 5.87 1.28 -28.06
C LYS A 6 5.83 0.81 -29.51
N CYS A 7 6.01 -0.49 -29.74
CA CYS A 7 5.97 -1.06 -31.09
C CYS A 7 4.60 -0.86 -31.75
N PHE A 8 3.51 -1.11 -31.02
CA PHE A 8 2.15 -0.85 -31.49
C PHE A 8 1.96 0.63 -31.85
N TRP A 9 2.37 1.53 -30.95
CA TRP A 9 2.15 2.98 -31.11
C TRP A 9 2.96 3.59 -32.25
N TRP A 10 4.20 3.14 -32.44
CA TRP A 10 5.09 3.63 -33.49
C TRP A 10 5.04 2.79 -34.77
N GLY A 11 4.09 1.87 -34.90
CA GLY A 11 3.91 1.06 -36.10
C GLY A 11 5.10 0.14 -36.43
N ALA A 12 5.84 -0.31 -35.41
CA ALA A 12 6.95 -1.24 -35.60
C ALA A 12 6.41 -2.58 -36.11
N LYS A 13 6.91 -3.01 -37.28
CA LYS A 13 6.58 -4.33 -37.85
C LYS A 13 7.52 -5.38 -37.29
N ALA A 14 7.03 -6.60 -37.08
CA ALA A 14 7.83 -7.73 -36.58
C ALA A 14 9.09 -8.02 -37.43
N SER A 15 9.08 -7.66 -38.71
CA SER A 15 10.21 -7.83 -39.64
C SER A 15 11.20 -6.67 -39.69
N ARG A 16 10.92 -5.53 -39.03
CA ARG A 16 11.82 -4.37 -38.99
C ARG A 16 12.23 -4.06 -37.55
N SER A 17 13.51 -4.25 -37.27
CA SER A 17 14.14 -3.90 -35.99
C SER A 17 14.03 -2.41 -35.63
N HIS A 18 13.92 -1.54 -36.65
CA HIS A 18 13.88 -0.09 -36.48
C HIS A 18 12.50 0.52 -36.77
N TYR A 19 12.04 1.36 -35.86
CA TYR A 19 10.86 2.21 -35.99
C TYR A 19 11.22 3.65 -35.61
N LEU A 20 10.57 4.62 -36.25
CA LEU A 20 10.81 6.03 -35.96
C LEU A 20 9.95 6.45 -34.76
N ALA A 21 10.60 6.73 -33.63
CA ALA A 21 9.94 7.28 -32.45
C ALA A 21 10.19 8.79 -32.36
N PHE A 22 9.18 9.59 -32.71
CA PHE A 22 9.28 11.07 -32.67
C PHE A 22 9.38 11.64 -31.25
N LYS A 23 8.98 10.87 -30.24
CA LYS A 23 9.07 11.28 -28.83
C LYS A 23 9.46 10.10 -27.96
N SER A 24 10.23 10.38 -26.90
CA SER A 24 10.58 9.35 -25.92
C SER A 24 9.32 8.84 -25.20
N TRP A 25 9.30 7.55 -24.87
CA TRP A 25 8.17 6.97 -24.12
C TRP A 25 7.92 7.68 -22.80
N GLY A 26 8.99 8.09 -22.10
CA GLY A 26 8.89 8.86 -20.86
C GLY A 26 8.17 10.19 -21.05
N SER A 27 8.36 10.87 -22.19
CA SER A 27 7.67 12.11 -22.52
C SER A 27 6.19 11.87 -22.88
N LEU A 28 5.88 10.79 -23.61
CA LEU A 28 4.49 10.41 -23.87
C LEU A 28 3.73 10.06 -22.58
N CYS A 29 4.42 9.49 -21.59
CA CYS A 29 3.83 9.16 -20.30
C CYS A 29 3.54 10.36 -19.38
N GLN A 30 4.05 11.56 -19.71
CA GLN A 30 3.75 12.74 -18.91
C GLN A 30 2.26 13.12 -19.02
N PRO A 31 1.69 13.79 -18.00
CA PRO A 31 0.32 14.31 -18.08
C PRO A 31 0.12 15.24 -19.28
N LYS A 32 -1.11 15.33 -19.80
CA LYS A 32 -1.45 16.26 -20.89
C LYS A 32 -1.12 17.71 -20.55
N LYS A 33 -1.32 18.11 -19.28
CA LYS A 33 -0.96 19.44 -18.76
C LYS A 33 0.55 19.74 -18.83
N ALA A 34 1.39 18.71 -18.85
CA ALA A 34 2.85 18.81 -18.96
C ALA A 34 3.35 18.49 -20.39
N GLY A 35 2.47 18.54 -21.40
CA GLY A 35 2.83 18.31 -22.81
C GLY A 35 3.06 16.85 -23.19
N GLY A 36 2.66 15.89 -22.35
CA GLY A 36 2.64 14.46 -22.68
C GLY A 36 1.27 14.00 -23.21
N LEU A 37 1.14 12.70 -23.50
CA LEU A 37 -0.14 12.09 -23.92
C LEU A 37 -0.90 11.43 -22.76
N GLY A 38 -0.31 11.42 -21.55
CA GLY A 38 -0.90 10.81 -20.36
C GLY A 38 -0.77 9.30 -20.31
N PHE A 39 0.08 8.69 -21.13
CA PHE A 39 0.30 7.24 -21.10
C PHE A 39 0.83 6.78 -19.75
N ARG A 40 0.46 5.56 -19.35
CA ARG A 40 0.96 4.97 -18.10
C ARG A 40 2.05 3.97 -18.44
N LYS A 41 3.19 4.05 -17.75
CA LYS A 41 4.23 3.03 -17.90
C LYS A 41 3.70 1.71 -17.36
N PHE A 42 3.98 0.63 -18.06
CA PHE A 42 3.50 -0.68 -17.64
C PHE A 42 4.03 -1.08 -16.27
N LYS A 43 5.29 -0.70 -15.96
CA LYS A 43 5.88 -0.89 -14.63
C LYS A 43 5.01 -0.28 -13.53
N ASP A 44 4.52 0.93 -13.72
CA ASP A 44 3.71 1.65 -12.72
C ASP A 44 2.35 1.00 -12.54
N ILE A 45 1.72 0.55 -13.64
CA ILE A 45 0.47 -0.21 -13.59
C ILE A 45 0.68 -1.53 -12.83
N ASN A 46 1.76 -2.25 -13.12
CA ASN A 46 2.06 -3.52 -12.46
C ASN A 46 2.28 -3.32 -10.95
N ILE A 47 3.03 -2.29 -10.55
CA ILE A 47 3.19 -1.93 -9.14
C ILE A 47 1.82 -1.63 -8.50
N ALA A 48 0.97 -0.83 -9.15
CA ALA A 48 -0.36 -0.52 -8.65
C ALA A 48 -1.24 -1.77 -8.49
N LEU A 49 -1.20 -2.70 -9.44
CA LEU A 49 -1.93 -3.97 -9.37
C LEU A 49 -1.41 -4.88 -8.25
N LEU A 50 -0.10 -5.03 -8.12
CA LEU A 50 0.53 -5.78 -7.02
C LEU A 50 0.18 -5.18 -5.66
N THR A 51 0.18 -3.86 -5.56
CA THR A 51 -0.22 -3.10 -4.36
C THR A 51 -1.69 -3.33 -4.03
N LYS A 52 -2.56 -3.33 -5.04
CA LYS A 52 -3.98 -3.68 -4.87
C LYS A 52 -4.15 -5.09 -4.31
N LEU A 53 -3.40 -6.09 -4.83
CA LEU A 53 -3.43 -7.45 -4.30
C LEU A 53 -2.88 -7.53 -2.87
N GLY A 54 -1.76 -6.87 -2.58
CA GLY A 54 -1.20 -6.76 -1.23
C GLY A 54 -2.18 -6.13 -0.25
N TRP A 55 -2.90 -5.09 -0.69
CA TRP A 55 -3.92 -4.42 0.12
C TRP A 55 -5.10 -5.32 0.44
N LYS A 56 -5.58 -6.13 -0.53
CA LYS A 56 -6.64 -7.11 -0.28
C LYS A 56 -6.25 -8.13 0.79
N LEU A 57 -5.00 -8.59 0.76
CA LEU A 57 -4.44 -9.46 1.80
C LEU A 57 -4.35 -8.76 3.15
N ALA A 58 -3.87 -7.51 3.17
CA ALA A 58 -3.69 -6.71 4.38
C ALA A 58 -5.02 -6.38 5.07
N LYS A 59 -6.05 -5.99 4.30
CA LYS A 59 -7.41 -5.74 4.78
C LYS A 59 -8.12 -7.02 5.25
N GLY A 60 -7.58 -8.19 4.92
CA GLY A 60 -8.16 -9.46 5.31
C GLY A 60 -9.34 -9.91 4.43
N GLU A 61 -9.47 -9.42 3.19
CA GLU A 61 -10.53 -9.84 2.26
C GLU A 61 -10.53 -11.38 2.08
N GLU A 62 -11.72 -12.00 2.14
CA GLU A 62 -11.90 -13.46 2.05
C GLU A 62 -12.29 -13.88 0.63
N SER A 63 -11.28 -14.09 -0.21
CA SER A 63 -11.40 -14.70 -1.53
C SER A 63 -10.59 -15.99 -1.58
N LEU A 64 -10.87 -16.87 -2.54
CA LEU A 64 -10.17 -18.17 -2.62
C LEU A 64 -8.64 -18.02 -2.66
N TRP A 65 -8.13 -17.07 -3.46
CA TRP A 65 -6.71 -16.85 -3.58
C TRP A 65 -6.10 -16.20 -2.33
N THR A 66 -6.82 -15.28 -1.64
CA THR A 66 -6.33 -14.70 -0.38
C THR A 66 -6.28 -15.76 0.72
N ARG A 67 -7.29 -16.62 0.83
CA ARG A 67 -7.30 -17.76 1.78
C ARG A 67 -6.13 -18.71 1.56
N LEU A 68 -5.86 -19.08 0.30
CA LEU A 68 -4.73 -19.92 -0.06
C LEU A 68 -3.39 -19.28 0.33
N LEU A 69 -3.19 -18.00 0.02
CA LEU A 69 -1.97 -17.28 0.37
C LEU A 69 -1.84 -17.08 1.89
N LYS A 70 -2.94 -16.82 2.59
CA LYS A 70 -2.97 -16.74 4.06
C LYS A 70 -2.51 -18.04 4.70
N ALA A 71 -3.09 -19.17 4.29
CA ALA A 71 -2.74 -20.50 4.78
C ALA A 71 -1.27 -20.85 4.49
N LYS A 72 -0.78 -20.55 3.27
CA LYS A 72 0.57 -20.90 2.84
C LYS A 72 1.65 -20.01 3.46
N TYR A 73 1.44 -18.70 3.47
CA TYR A 73 2.49 -17.72 3.78
C TYR A 73 2.28 -16.94 5.09
N LEU A 74 1.04 -16.53 5.41
CA LEU A 74 0.80 -15.70 6.59
C LEU A 74 0.81 -16.53 7.88
N LYS A 75 0.30 -17.77 7.90
CA LYS A 75 0.32 -18.68 9.06
C LYS A 75 -0.03 -17.96 10.38
N ASN A 76 -1.20 -17.31 10.42
CA ASN A 76 -1.71 -16.50 11.55
C ASN A 76 -0.96 -15.18 11.84
N LYS A 77 -0.06 -14.74 10.97
CA LYS A 77 0.56 -13.41 11.03
C LYS A 77 -0.20 -12.41 10.17
N THR A 78 -0.04 -11.12 10.45
CA THR A 78 -0.52 -10.05 9.58
C THR A 78 0.34 -9.98 8.31
N PHE A 79 -0.23 -9.43 7.23
CA PHE A 79 0.52 -9.17 6.01
C PHE A 79 1.76 -8.29 6.27
N PHE A 80 1.64 -7.29 7.14
CA PHE A 80 2.73 -6.37 7.46
C PHE A 80 3.88 -7.02 8.25
N GLY A 81 3.56 -8.01 9.11
CA GLY A 81 4.53 -8.81 9.86
C GLY A 81 5.29 -9.84 9.00
N CYS A 82 4.93 -10.03 7.73
CA CYS A 82 5.61 -10.98 6.85
C CYS A 82 6.97 -10.45 6.36
N LYS A 83 7.96 -11.34 6.35
CA LYS A 83 9.32 -11.09 5.82
C LYS A 83 9.61 -12.00 4.63
N PHE A 84 10.55 -11.57 3.81
CA PHE A 84 11.04 -12.37 2.69
C PHE A 84 11.65 -13.69 3.20
N LYS A 85 11.39 -14.77 2.47
CA LYS A 85 12.05 -16.07 2.68
C LYS A 85 12.55 -16.60 1.34
N ALA A 86 13.75 -17.19 1.34
CA ALA A 86 14.27 -17.92 0.19
C ALA A 86 13.31 -19.07 -0.19
N GLY A 87 13.21 -19.38 -1.48
CA GLY A 87 12.27 -20.40 -2.00
C GLY A 87 10.82 -19.94 -2.20
N ASN A 88 10.46 -18.71 -1.82
CA ASN A 88 9.12 -18.19 -2.11
C ASN A 88 8.87 -18.00 -3.61
N PHE A 89 7.63 -18.26 -4.03
CA PHE A 89 7.16 -18.05 -5.39
C PHE A 89 7.29 -16.57 -5.81
N TYR A 90 7.61 -16.34 -7.08
CA TYR A 90 7.87 -15.00 -7.62
C TYR A 90 6.69 -14.03 -7.42
N VAL A 91 5.46 -14.53 -7.59
CA VAL A 91 4.23 -13.74 -7.37
C VAL A 91 4.13 -13.27 -5.92
N TRP A 92 4.36 -14.16 -4.94
CA TRP A 92 4.34 -13.79 -3.52
C TRP A 92 5.40 -12.74 -3.19
N LYS A 93 6.62 -12.90 -3.71
CA LYS A 93 7.70 -11.91 -3.54
C LYS A 93 7.27 -10.55 -4.10
N SER A 94 6.68 -10.53 -5.29
CA SER A 94 6.22 -9.30 -5.94
C SER A 94 5.10 -8.59 -5.16
N ILE A 95 4.15 -9.36 -4.60
CA ILE A 95 3.12 -8.82 -3.71
C ILE A 95 3.75 -8.28 -2.43
N LEU A 96 4.69 -9.00 -1.83
CA LEU A 96 5.36 -8.58 -0.59
C LEU A 96 6.21 -7.30 -0.79
N CYS A 97 6.79 -7.09 -1.98
CA CYS A 97 7.48 -5.84 -2.33
C CYS A 97 6.55 -4.61 -2.27
N SER A 98 5.24 -4.78 -2.46
CA SER A 98 4.28 -3.67 -2.34
C SER A 98 3.99 -3.25 -0.90
N LYS A 99 4.45 -4.02 0.10
CA LYS A 99 4.19 -3.79 1.52
C LYS A 99 4.54 -2.37 1.97
N ASP A 100 5.72 -1.90 1.61
CA ASP A 100 6.21 -0.57 1.99
C ASP A 100 5.40 0.57 1.35
N LEU A 101 4.94 0.37 0.10
CA LEU A 101 4.05 1.33 -0.54
C LEU A 101 2.68 1.40 0.15
N ILE A 102 2.15 0.25 0.57
CA ILE A 102 0.91 0.17 1.33
C ILE A 102 1.07 0.88 2.67
N GLN A 103 2.11 0.56 3.45
CA GLN A 103 2.35 1.16 4.77
C GLN A 103 2.44 2.69 4.69
N ARG A 104 3.12 3.22 3.67
CA ARG A 104 3.19 4.67 3.41
C ARG A 104 1.86 5.28 2.96
N GLY A 105 0.99 4.53 2.30
CA GLY A 105 -0.31 5.01 1.79
C GLY A 105 -1.53 4.72 2.66
N SER A 106 -1.43 3.91 3.72
CA SER A 106 -2.56 3.47 4.53
C SER A 106 -2.46 3.89 6.00
N CYS A 107 -3.60 4.08 6.66
CA CYS A 107 -3.72 4.15 8.12
C CYS A 107 -4.90 3.29 8.56
N TYR A 108 -4.94 2.94 9.84
CA TYR A 108 -6.12 2.40 10.48
C TYR A 108 -7.20 3.47 10.51
N LYS A 109 -8.44 3.02 10.30
CA LYS A 109 -9.62 3.85 10.53
C LYS A 109 -10.05 3.57 11.97
N VAL A 110 -9.99 4.60 12.81
CA VAL A 110 -10.46 4.50 14.20
C VAL A 110 -11.96 4.21 14.19
N GLY A 111 -12.34 3.10 14.82
CA GLY A 111 -13.73 2.78 15.14
C GLY A 111 -13.89 2.56 16.64
N ASN A 112 -14.88 1.76 17.02
CA ASN A 112 -15.11 1.37 18.42
C ASN A 112 -14.24 0.17 18.84
N ASP A 113 -13.19 -0.12 18.06
CA ASP A 113 -12.43 -1.35 18.16
C ASP A 113 -11.24 -1.21 19.13
N TRP A 114 -11.14 -2.15 20.06
CA TRP A 114 -10.06 -2.27 21.05
C TRP A 114 -8.81 -2.96 20.47
N SER A 115 -8.56 -2.79 19.17
CA SER A 115 -7.51 -3.51 18.44
C SER A 115 -6.37 -2.63 17.95
N ILE A 116 -6.52 -1.31 18.01
CA ILE A 116 -5.51 -0.37 17.52
C ILE A 116 -4.65 0.08 18.69
N ASP A 117 -3.35 -0.19 18.62
CA ASP A 117 -2.35 0.32 19.56
C ASP A 117 -2.01 1.77 19.17
N PRO A 118 -2.25 2.76 20.04
CA PRO A 118 -2.07 4.16 19.71
C PRO A 118 -0.61 4.57 19.51
N ARG A 119 0.37 3.75 19.94
CA ARG A 119 1.81 3.99 19.85
C ARG A 119 2.51 3.18 18.76
N GLN A 120 1.90 2.11 18.27
CA GLN A 120 2.53 1.23 17.27
C GLN A 120 1.81 1.24 15.93
N ASP A 121 0.49 1.32 15.93
CA ASP A 121 -0.29 1.22 14.71
C ASP A 121 -0.46 2.60 14.05
N PRO A 122 -0.28 2.73 12.73
CA PRO A 122 -0.46 4.02 12.05
C PRO A 122 -1.96 4.36 11.94
N TRP A 123 -2.47 5.31 12.73
CA TRP A 123 -3.91 5.65 12.78
C TRP A 123 -4.23 7.13 12.48
N VAL A 124 -3.22 8.00 12.34
CA VAL A 124 -3.41 9.42 11.95
C VAL A 124 -2.59 9.74 10.70
N MET A 125 -3.22 10.10 9.57
CA MET A 125 -2.47 10.32 8.32
C MET A 125 -1.61 11.58 8.29
N GLU A 126 -1.97 12.60 9.06
CA GLU A 126 -1.38 13.94 8.99
C GLU A 126 -0.05 14.06 9.77
N VAL A 127 0.24 13.10 10.65
CA VAL A 127 1.43 13.12 11.52
C VAL A 127 2.57 12.30 10.93
N GLU A 128 3.81 12.73 11.16
CA GLU A 128 5.00 11.99 10.76
C GLU A 128 5.01 10.59 11.39
N GLY A 129 5.24 9.55 10.57
CA GLY A 129 5.13 8.15 11.02
C GLY A 129 3.70 7.66 11.24
N LYS A 130 2.68 8.54 11.12
CA LYS A 130 1.26 8.28 11.30
C LYS A 130 0.82 7.84 12.69
N VAL A 131 1.69 8.07 13.67
CA VAL A 131 1.50 7.74 15.08
C VAL A 131 1.69 9.04 15.86
N PRO A 132 0.65 9.57 16.51
CA PRO A 132 0.78 10.74 17.35
C PRO A 132 1.70 10.48 18.55
N LYS A 133 2.40 11.53 19.00
CA LYS A 133 3.10 11.49 20.28
C LYS A 133 2.06 11.68 21.39
N ILE A 134 2.00 10.73 22.31
CA ILE A 134 1.16 10.81 23.50
C ILE A 134 1.95 11.53 24.59
N LYS A 135 1.30 12.38 25.39
CA LYS A 135 1.93 13.10 26.51
C LYS A 135 2.65 12.15 27.46
N GLU A 136 3.84 12.57 27.91
CA GLU A 136 4.61 11.85 28.92
C GLU A 136 3.90 11.94 30.29
N GLY A 137 3.82 10.82 31.01
CA GLY A 137 3.20 10.75 32.35
C GLY A 137 1.76 10.19 32.37
N VAL A 138 1.15 9.90 31.22
CA VAL A 138 -0.11 9.15 31.16
C VAL A 138 0.16 7.67 31.39
N ASP A 139 -0.57 7.05 32.31
CA ASP A 139 -0.40 5.63 32.65
C ASP A 139 -0.68 4.72 31.44
N ASP A 140 0.16 3.71 31.23
CA ASP A 140 0.06 2.80 30.08
C ASP A 140 -1.24 2.00 30.07
N SER A 141 -1.86 1.77 31.24
CA SER A 141 -3.17 1.14 31.32
C SER A 141 -4.29 2.02 30.75
N GLN A 142 -4.11 3.35 30.77
CA GLN A 142 -5.07 4.33 30.28
C GLN A 142 -4.93 4.63 28.78
N VAL A 143 -3.87 4.17 28.12
CA VAL A 143 -3.61 4.45 26.70
C VAL A 143 -3.23 3.18 25.93
N ARG A 144 -3.79 2.05 26.34
CA ARG A 144 -3.53 0.77 25.70
C ARG A 144 -4.14 0.68 24.30
N HIS A 145 -5.29 1.31 24.09
CA HIS A 145 -6.00 1.32 22.83
C HIS A 145 -6.38 2.74 22.43
N VAL A 146 -6.47 3.00 21.13
CA VAL A 146 -6.98 4.30 20.62
C VAL A 146 -8.36 4.61 21.19
N ALA A 147 -9.19 3.60 21.43
CA ALA A 147 -10.50 3.77 22.07
C ALA A 147 -10.41 4.41 23.48
N ASN A 148 -9.31 4.23 24.23
CA ASN A 148 -9.13 4.87 25.54
C ASN A 148 -8.86 6.38 25.47
N LEU A 149 -8.47 6.87 24.29
CA LEU A 149 -8.27 8.29 24.00
C LEU A 149 -9.59 8.99 23.65
N LEU A 150 -10.68 8.25 23.52
CA LEU A 150 -12.02 8.78 23.31
C LEU A 150 -12.78 8.79 24.63
N ASN A 151 -13.50 9.88 24.89
CA ASN A 151 -14.45 9.93 25.99
C ASN A 151 -15.67 9.04 25.64
N PRO A 152 -16.05 8.07 26.49
CA PRO A 152 -17.10 7.11 26.20
C PRO A 152 -18.50 7.73 26.05
N ASP A 153 -18.75 8.88 26.67
CA ASP A 153 -20.08 9.52 26.66
C ASP A 153 -20.25 10.48 25.49
N THR A 154 -19.16 11.17 25.11
CA THR A 154 -19.21 12.22 24.09
C THR A 154 -18.63 11.79 22.74
N CYS A 155 -17.88 10.68 22.70
CA CYS A 155 -17.09 10.25 21.53
C CYS A 155 -16.11 11.32 21.01
N ILE A 156 -15.72 12.26 21.87
CA ILE A 156 -14.73 13.30 21.58
C ILE A 156 -13.38 12.85 22.15
N TRP A 157 -12.30 13.30 21.51
CA TRP A 157 -10.93 13.06 21.97
C TRP A 157 -10.67 13.67 23.36
N ASP A 158 -10.01 12.90 24.21
CA ASP A 158 -9.58 13.32 25.53
C ASP A 158 -8.27 14.13 25.43
N GLU A 159 -8.39 15.45 25.38
CA GLU A 159 -7.26 16.39 25.28
C GLU A 159 -6.28 16.30 26.45
N ALA A 160 -6.69 15.74 27.60
CA ALA A 160 -5.78 15.53 28.72
C ALA A 160 -4.76 14.42 28.43
N LYS A 161 -5.10 13.46 27.54
CA LYS A 161 -4.27 12.30 27.19
C LYS A 161 -3.49 12.48 25.88
N LEU A 162 -3.94 13.36 24.99
CA LEU A 162 -3.28 13.69 23.72
C LEU A 162 -2.18 14.73 23.89
#